data_AF-A0A0L7KYS0-F1
#
_entry.id   AF-A0A0L7KYS0-F1
#
_cell.length_a   1.000
_cell.length_b   1.000
_cell.length_c   1.000
_cell.angle_alpha   90.00
_cell.angle_beta   90.00
_cell.angle_gamma   90.00
#
_symmetry.space_group_name_H-M   'P 1'
#
loop_
_entity.id
_entity.type
_entity.pdbx_description
1 polymer ?
#
loop_
_entity_poly.entity_id
_entity_poly.type
_entity_poly.pdbx_seq_one_letter_code
_entity_poly.pdbx_strand_id
1 'polypeptide(L)'
;MDFLSKLGTILIVFTYITLNINGEDVCVKKGPCLCVFPNGTGIDLRPTNKSTFFTTTNFDMKKGGQQIELSTYYYHPCSDMVPPVKKNTANDTCDTPLVYEKDGLGISSYLGKTNESIFSNNGNAITYMNVPSPEEGRSFGSTLLIIFFSLVIFYLVLGICTKKFLMGATGVEVIPNLGFWTDLPNLVKDGWAFSINGFKLPARGPGPVTSPDPNSYDSI
;
A
#
# COMPACT_ATOMS: atom_id res chain seq x y z
N MET A 1 -2.46 23.03 -37.61
CA MET A 1 -2.57 23.79 -36.34
C MET A 1 -3.65 23.22 -35.43
N ASP A 2 -4.81 22.83 -35.96
CA ASP A 2 -5.94 22.28 -35.17
C ASP A 2 -5.62 21.04 -34.33
N PHE A 3 -4.73 20.17 -34.81
CA PHE A 3 -4.39 18.93 -34.11
C PHE A 3 -3.45 19.16 -32.91
N LEU A 4 -2.46 20.05 -33.03
CA LEU A 4 -1.60 20.46 -31.91
C LEU A 4 -2.41 21.19 -30.83
N SER A 5 -3.41 21.96 -31.25
CA SER A 5 -4.38 22.57 -30.32
C SER A 5 -5.18 21.50 -29.56
N LYS A 6 -5.75 20.51 -30.26
CA LYS A 6 -6.51 19.41 -29.62
C LYS A 6 -5.66 18.54 -28.69
N LEU A 7 -4.41 18.25 -29.08
CA LEU A 7 -3.49 17.49 -28.24
C LEU A 7 -3.10 18.29 -26.97
N GLY A 8 -2.84 19.58 -27.13
CA GLY A 8 -2.64 20.49 -25.99
C GLY A 8 -3.86 20.53 -25.07
N THR A 9 -5.08 20.58 -25.61
CA THR A 9 -6.31 20.56 -24.81
C THR A 9 -6.46 19.25 -24.04
N ILE A 10 -6.18 18.09 -24.66
CA ILE A 10 -6.24 16.79 -23.99
C ILE A 10 -5.22 16.69 -22.86
N LEU A 11 -3.99 17.14 -23.10
CA LEU A 11 -2.95 17.15 -22.06
C LEU A 11 -3.30 18.08 -20.90
N ILE A 12 -3.88 19.25 -21.18
CA ILE A 12 -4.37 20.21 -20.18
C ILE A 12 -5.54 19.63 -19.39
N VAL A 13 -6.50 18.97 -20.05
CA VAL A 13 -7.63 18.32 -19.39
C VAL A 13 -7.16 17.15 -18.54
N PHE A 14 -6.19 16.35 -19.01
CA PHE A 14 -5.62 15.25 -18.25
C PHE A 14 -4.83 15.75 -17.04
N THR A 15 -4.01 16.80 -17.18
CA THR A 15 -3.35 17.45 -16.04
C THR A 15 -4.36 18.05 -15.07
N TYR A 16 -5.38 18.74 -15.56
CA TYR A 16 -6.47 19.27 -14.74
C TYR A 16 -7.20 18.15 -13.97
N ILE A 17 -7.53 17.04 -14.61
CA ILE A 17 -8.15 15.88 -13.95
C ILE A 17 -7.21 15.31 -12.88
N THR A 18 -5.92 15.12 -13.18
CA THR A 18 -4.95 14.62 -12.18
C THR A 18 -4.71 15.59 -11.01
N LEU A 19 -4.87 16.90 -11.24
CA LEU A 19 -4.75 17.92 -10.19
C LEU A 19 -6.01 17.99 -9.31
N ASN A 20 -7.20 17.72 -9.88
CA ASN A 20 -8.48 17.74 -9.17
C ASN A 20 -8.85 16.41 -8.50
N ILE A 21 -8.13 15.31 -8.75
CA ILE A 21 -8.23 14.08 -7.94
C ILE A 21 -7.35 14.27 -6.70
N ASN A 22 -7.68 15.23 -5.83
CA ASN A 22 -7.04 15.37 -4.52
C ASN A 22 -8.09 15.83 -3.53
N GLY A 23 -8.68 14.87 -2.84
CA GLY A 23 -9.67 15.10 -1.81
C GLY A 23 -10.08 13.76 -1.23
N GLU A 24 -9.12 13.05 -0.63
CA GLU A 24 -9.50 11.94 0.25
C GLU A 24 -10.16 12.55 1.49
N ASP A 25 -11.36 12.09 1.83
CA ASP A 25 -12.05 12.53 3.04
C ASP A 25 -11.20 12.12 4.25
N VAL A 26 -10.58 13.10 4.92
CA VAL A 26 -9.74 12.85 6.08
C VAL A 26 -10.61 12.62 7.32
N CYS A 27 -10.42 11.48 8.00
CA CYS A 27 -11.13 11.19 9.25
C CYS A 27 -10.53 12.00 10.40
N VAL A 28 -11.31 12.86 11.04
CA VAL A 28 -10.84 13.67 12.18
C VAL A 28 -11.10 12.94 13.49
N LYS A 29 -10.06 12.81 14.34
CA LYS A 29 -10.18 12.20 15.68
C LYS A 29 -11.16 13.00 16.54
N LYS A 30 -12.18 12.33 17.07
CA LYS A 30 -13.10 12.88 18.08
C LYS A 30 -12.90 12.25 19.46
N GLY A 31 -12.29 11.08 19.51
CA GLY A 31 -11.93 10.38 20.73
C GLY A 31 -10.98 9.21 20.46
N PRO A 32 -10.60 8.41 21.47
CA PRO A 32 -9.66 7.31 21.29
C PRO A 32 -10.20 6.21 20.35
N CYS A 33 -11.52 6.01 20.30
CA CYS A 33 -12.18 5.00 19.47
C CYS A 33 -12.93 5.55 18.25
N LEU A 34 -12.97 6.88 18.09
CA LEU A 34 -13.95 7.53 17.24
C LEU A 34 -13.27 8.55 16.35
N CYS A 35 -13.46 8.39 15.05
CA CYS A 35 -13.12 9.39 14.06
C CYS A 35 -14.36 9.71 13.20
N VAL A 36 -14.47 10.95 12.74
CA VAL A 36 -15.61 11.44 11.96
C VAL A 36 -15.12 12.16 10.71
N PHE A 37 -15.71 11.81 9.57
CA PHE A 37 -15.47 12.44 8.27
C PHE A 37 -16.33 13.70 8.09
N PRO A 38 -15.97 14.61 7.17
CA PRO A 38 -16.75 15.84 6.90
C PRO A 38 -18.20 15.58 6.47
N ASN A 39 -18.47 14.44 5.83
CA ASN A 39 -19.79 14.01 5.38
C ASN A 39 -20.70 13.50 6.52
N GLY A 40 -20.23 13.50 7.78
CA GLY A 40 -20.98 13.06 8.96
C GLY A 40 -20.94 11.56 9.23
N THR A 41 -20.37 10.76 8.32
CA THR A 41 -20.04 9.35 8.60
C THR A 41 -18.77 9.25 9.44
N GLY A 42 -18.52 8.12 10.08
CA GLY A 42 -17.35 7.96 10.93
C GLY A 42 -17.08 6.51 11.29
N ILE A 43 -15.84 6.25 11.70
CA ILE A 43 -15.43 4.94 12.18
C ILE A 43 -15.55 4.96 13.70
N ASP A 44 -16.40 4.09 14.22
CA ASP A 44 -16.60 3.88 15.65
C ASP A 44 -16.15 2.49 16.06
N LEU A 45 -15.06 2.42 16.82
CA LEU A 45 -14.48 1.17 17.33
C LEU A 45 -15.03 0.76 18.70
N ARG A 46 -15.93 1.56 19.31
CA ARG A 46 -16.57 1.21 20.59
C ARG A 46 -17.31 -0.14 20.57
N PRO A 47 -17.97 -0.57 19.49
CA PRO A 47 -18.61 -1.89 19.43
C PRO A 47 -17.61 -3.05 19.50
N THR A 48 -16.35 -2.81 19.10
CA THR A 48 -15.25 -3.79 19.14
C THR A 48 -14.57 -3.83 20.51
N ASN A 49 -15.00 -3.01 21.47
CA ASN A 49 -14.58 -3.03 22.87
C ASN A 49 -15.16 -4.26 23.59
N LYS A 50 -14.82 -5.46 23.11
CA LYS A 50 -14.83 -6.65 23.96
C LYS A 50 -13.72 -6.43 24.98
N SER A 51 -14.01 -6.67 26.25
CA SER A 51 -13.17 -6.34 27.42
C SER A 51 -11.80 -7.04 27.48
N THR A 52 -11.31 -7.63 26.39
CA THR A 52 -10.08 -8.39 26.29
C THR A 52 -9.11 -7.67 25.37
N PHE A 53 -7.97 -7.24 25.91
CA PHE A 53 -6.83 -6.82 25.09
C PHE A 53 -6.45 -7.95 24.14
N PHE A 54 -6.20 -7.61 22.90
CA PHE A 54 -5.62 -8.56 21.96
C PHE A 54 -4.15 -8.76 22.33
N THR A 55 -3.68 -10.00 22.23
CA THR A 55 -2.32 -10.35 22.62
C THR A 55 -1.59 -11.04 21.48
N THR A 56 -0.30 -10.74 21.35
CA THR A 56 0.61 -11.49 20.49
C THR A 56 1.93 -11.69 21.20
N THR A 57 2.53 -12.86 21.05
CA THR A 57 3.80 -13.23 21.69
C THR A 57 4.86 -13.44 20.63
N ASN A 58 5.98 -12.74 20.75
CA ASN A 58 7.14 -12.94 19.89
C ASN A 58 8.31 -13.49 20.71
N PHE A 59 9.16 -14.25 20.03
CA PHE A 59 10.37 -14.85 20.58
C PHE A 59 11.57 -14.23 19.88
N ASP A 60 12.36 -13.44 20.61
CA ASP A 60 13.59 -12.85 20.09
C ASP A 60 14.80 -13.62 20.64
N MET A 61 15.70 -14.05 19.74
CA MET A 61 16.99 -14.63 20.11
C MET A 61 17.95 -13.49 20.43
N LYS A 62 18.33 -13.28 21.69
CA LYS A 62 19.36 -12.29 22.04
C LYS A 62 20.78 -12.86 21.85
N LYS A 63 21.73 -11.94 21.59
CA LYS A 63 23.14 -12.15 21.22
C LYS A 63 23.71 -13.52 21.63
N GLY A 64 24.10 -14.33 20.64
CA GLY A 64 24.84 -15.57 20.83
C GLY A 64 24.01 -16.86 20.75
N GLY A 65 22.69 -16.78 20.48
CA GLY A 65 21.84 -17.96 20.27
C GLY A 65 21.58 -18.80 21.52
N GLN A 66 21.87 -18.26 22.72
CA GLN A 66 21.74 -18.99 23.99
C GLN A 66 20.55 -18.56 24.85
N GLN A 67 19.91 -17.40 24.57
CA GLN A 67 18.81 -16.89 25.38
C GLN A 67 17.62 -16.45 24.53
N ILE A 68 16.45 -17.03 24.82
CA ILE A 68 15.16 -16.71 24.19
C ILE A 68 14.46 -15.69 25.08
N GLU A 69 14.20 -14.50 24.54
CA GLU A 69 13.41 -13.46 25.20
C GLU A 69 11.96 -13.53 24.70
N LEU A 70 11.04 -13.84 25.60
CA LEU A 70 9.60 -13.84 25.32
C LEU A 70 9.06 -12.43 25.54
N SER A 71 8.59 -11.79 24.46
CA SER A 71 7.92 -10.49 24.53
C SER A 71 6.44 -10.68 24.24
N THR A 72 5.58 -10.31 25.19
CA THR A 72 4.12 -10.32 25.01
C THR A 72 3.63 -8.90 24.77
N TYR A 73 3.03 -8.66 23.62
CA TYR A 73 2.45 -7.39 23.25
C TYR A 73 0.94 -7.42 23.49
N TYR A 74 0.43 -6.40 24.18
CA TYR A 74 -0.99 -6.19 24.42
C TYR A 74 -1.43 -4.97 23.63
N TYR A 75 -2.50 -5.09 22.85
CA TYR A 75 -3.05 -3.96 22.11
C TYR A 75 -4.56 -3.85 22.27
N HIS A 76 -5.04 -2.61 22.36
CA HIS A 76 -6.46 -2.29 22.36
C HIS A 76 -6.67 -0.95 21.64
N PRO A 77 -7.67 -0.85 20.74
CA PRO A 77 -7.84 0.32 19.89
C PRO A 77 -8.27 1.59 20.65
N CYS A 78 -8.72 1.44 21.89
CA CYS A 78 -9.52 2.45 22.60
C CYS A 78 -8.99 2.85 23.97
N SER A 79 -8.13 2.05 24.57
CA SER A 79 -7.72 2.22 25.96
C SER A 79 -6.34 1.64 26.17
N ASP A 80 -5.57 2.26 27.06
CA ASP A 80 -4.24 1.78 27.41
C ASP A 80 -4.31 0.55 28.33
N MET A 81 -3.39 -0.39 28.15
CA MET A 81 -3.27 -1.61 28.98
C MET A 81 -2.74 -1.26 30.37
N VAL A 82 -3.54 -1.41 31.42
CA VAL A 82 -3.03 -1.27 32.79
C VAL A 82 -2.56 -2.65 33.29
N PRO A 83 -1.25 -2.89 33.45
CA PRO A 83 -0.78 -4.15 33.99
C PRO A 83 -1.22 -4.27 35.47
N PRO A 84 -1.67 -5.44 35.93
CA PRO A 84 -1.97 -5.67 37.34
C PRO A 84 -0.66 -5.80 38.13
N VAL A 85 -0.04 -4.68 38.47
CA VAL A 85 1.18 -4.66 39.30
C VAL A 85 0.79 -4.54 40.77
N LYS A 86 1.35 -5.41 41.61
CA LYS A 86 1.22 -5.28 43.07
C LYS A 86 2.27 -4.27 43.54
N LYS A 87 1.83 -3.11 44.03
CA LYS A 87 2.72 -2.13 44.66
C LYS A 87 3.39 -2.76 45.88
N ASN A 88 4.69 -3.05 45.76
CA ASN A 88 5.50 -3.41 46.92
C ASN A 88 6.10 -2.16 47.61
N THR A 89 6.05 -0.99 46.97
CA THR A 89 6.66 0.26 47.48
C THR A 89 5.84 1.50 47.08
N ALA A 90 5.78 2.51 47.96
CA ALA A 90 4.90 3.69 47.81
C ALA A 90 5.25 4.65 46.63
N ASN A 91 6.41 4.49 45.99
CA ASN A 91 6.94 5.38 44.95
C ASN A 91 7.15 4.71 43.58
N ASP A 92 6.55 3.54 43.36
CA ASP A 92 6.76 2.77 42.14
C ASP A 92 5.82 3.21 41.00
N THR A 93 6.37 3.50 39.82
CA THR A 93 5.63 3.96 38.62
C THR A 93 5.16 2.83 37.72
N CYS A 94 5.33 1.57 38.14
CA CYS A 94 4.99 0.37 37.36
C CYS A 94 3.50 0.20 36.99
N ASP A 95 2.59 1.06 37.43
CA ASP A 95 1.16 0.99 37.08
C ASP A 95 0.82 1.76 35.79
N THR A 96 1.70 2.63 35.29
CA THR A 96 1.40 3.42 34.09
C THR A 96 1.76 2.62 32.83
N PRO A 97 0.80 2.31 31.94
CA PRO A 97 1.13 1.80 30.62
C PRO A 97 2.07 2.76 29.91
N LEU A 98 3.15 2.21 29.36
CA LEU A 98 4.05 2.94 28.49
C LEU A 98 3.98 2.30 27.11
N VAL A 99 3.56 3.07 26.10
CA VAL A 99 3.58 2.64 24.69
C VAL A 99 5.01 2.80 24.20
N TYR A 100 5.60 1.72 23.68
CA TYR A 100 6.96 1.71 23.16
C TYR A 100 6.98 1.30 21.69
N GLU A 101 7.85 1.95 20.91
CA GLU A 101 8.24 1.52 19.57
C GLU A 101 9.63 0.90 19.68
N LYS A 102 9.78 -0.28 19.07
CA LYS A 102 11.05 -0.98 18.95
C LYS A 102 11.54 -0.77 17.53
N ASP A 103 12.66 -0.08 17.35
CA ASP A 103 13.27 0.06 16.02
C ASP A 103 13.89 -1.27 15.55
N GLY A 104 14.32 -1.32 14.29
CA GLY A 104 15.00 -2.49 13.72
C GLY A 104 16.34 -2.85 14.39
N LEU A 105 16.86 -1.99 15.27
CA LEU A 105 18.05 -2.22 16.08
C LEU A 105 17.73 -2.68 17.51
N GLY A 106 16.44 -2.76 17.87
CA GLY A 106 15.98 -3.21 19.18
C GLY A 106 15.96 -2.13 20.26
N ILE A 107 16.13 -0.85 19.91
CA ILE A 107 16.03 0.29 20.83
C ILE A 107 14.55 0.57 21.07
N SER A 108 14.15 0.66 22.34
CA SER A 108 12.77 0.96 22.74
C SER A 108 12.64 2.44 23.07
N SER A 109 11.79 3.14 22.31
CA SER A 109 11.49 4.56 22.51
C SER A 109 10.05 4.72 23.02
N TYR A 110 9.86 5.55 24.04
CA TYR A 110 8.53 5.84 24.56
C TYR A 110 7.74 6.71 23.55
N LEU A 111 6.58 6.23 23.13
CA LEU A 111 5.71 6.90 22.17
C LEU A 111 4.83 7.96 22.83
N GLY A 112 4.14 7.58 23.91
CA GLY A 112 3.14 8.46 24.54
C GLY A 112 1.90 7.67 24.95
N LYS A 113 0.77 8.38 25.08
CA LYS A 113 -0.53 7.82 25.47
C LYS A 113 -1.57 7.92 24.36
N THR A 114 -2.57 7.04 24.36
CA THR A 114 -3.61 6.99 23.31
C THR A 114 -4.50 8.24 23.29
N ASN A 115 -4.69 8.90 24.44
CA ASN A 115 -5.45 10.14 24.56
C ASN A 115 -4.72 11.36 23.94
N GLU A 116 -3.38 11.36 23.96
CA GLU A 116 -2.53 12.47 23.52
C GLU A 116 -2.08 12.33 22.05
N SER A 117 -2.31 11.18 21.42
CA SER A 117 -1.98 10.97 20.02
C SER A 117 -2.89 11.75 19.06
N ILE A 118 -2.33 12.21 17.94
CA ILE A 118 -3.02 13.01 16.92
C ILE A 118 -2.97 12.24 15.59
N PHE A 119 -3.92 12.43 14.68
CA PHE A 119 -3.74 11.94 13.32
C PHE A 119 -2.79 12.87 12.54
N SER A 120 -1.98 12.32 11.65
CA SER A 120 -1.27 13.12 10.63
C SER A 120 -2.28 13.98 9.86
N ASN A 121 -1.81 15.10 9.32
CA ASN A 121 -2.62 16.01 8.52
C ASN A 121 -3.34 15.32 7.36
N ASN A 122 -2.79 14.22 6.86
CA ASN A 122 -3.36 13.45 5.75
C ASN A 122 -4.23 12.27 6.24
N GLY A 123 -4.39 12.07 7.55
CA GLY A 123 -5.24 11.03 8.15
C GLY A 123 -4.73 9.59 8.03
N ASN A 124 -3.53 9.38 7.51
CA ASN A 124 -2.99 8.04 7.20
C ASN A 124 -2.15 7.43 8.33
N ALA A 125 -1.76 8.23 9.32
CA ALA A 125 -0.90 7.81 10.43
C ALA A 125 -1.33 8.45 11.75
N ILE A 126 -1.01 7.80 12.86
CA ILE A 126 -1.13 8.36 14.21
C ILE A 126 0.24 8.92 14.60
N THR A 127 0.31 10.21 14.91
CA THR A 127 1.49 10.87 15.43
C THR A 127 1.48 10.85 16.96
N TYR A 128 2.60 10.45 17.52
CA TYR A 128 2.85 10.45 18.95
C TYR A 128 3.85 11.58 19.27
N MET A 129 3.62 12.32 20.36
CA MET A 129 4.37 13.55 20.67
C MET A 129 5.88 13.34 20.93
N ASN A 130 6.34 12.10 21.12
CA ASN A 130 7.73 11.78 21.43
C ASN A 130 8.50 11.09 20.30
N VAL A 131 7.90 10.89 19.12
CA VAL A 131 8.55 10.20 17.99
C VAL A 131 8.86 11.20 16.87
N PRO A 132 10.05 11.17 16.26
CA PRO A 132 10.25 11.82 14.97
C PRO A 132 9.32 11.14 13.96
N SER A 133 8.27 11.83 13.56
CA SER A 133 7.24 11.30 12.65
C SER A 133 7.90 10.59 11.47
N PRO A 134 7.59 9.30 11.20
CA PRO A 134 8.00 8.69 9.95
C PRO A 134 7.41 9.55 8.83
N GLU A 135 8.27 10.03 7.93
CA GLU A 135 7.85 10.95 6.88
C GLU A 135 6.73 10.36 6.05
N GLU A 136 5.79 11.23 5.68
CA GLU A 136 4.58 10.92 4.94
C GLU A 136 4.92 10.33 3.57
N GLY A 137 5.12 9.02 3.53
CA GLY A 137 5.44 8.28 2.33
C GLY A 137 4.19 8.01 1.52
N ARG A 138 3.94 8.81 0.48
CA ARG A 138 3.01 8.42 -0.60
C ARG A 138 3.39 7.01 -1.06
N SER A 139 2.42 6.09 -1.10
CA SER A 139 2.66 4.69 -1.50
C SER A 139 3.49 4.65 -2.78
N PHE A 140 4.69 4.06 -2.68
CA PHE A 140 5.62 3.96 -3.80
C PHE A 140 4.97 3.28 -5.01
N GLY A 141 4.09 2.31 -4.77
CA GLY A 141 3.32 1.63 -5.81
C GLY A 141 2.38 2.56 -6.57
N SER A 142 1.69 3.47 -5.88
CA SER A 142 0.82 4.46 -6.53
C SER A 142 1.62 5.42 -7.41
N THR A 143 2.78 5.87 -6.91
CA THR A 143 3.71 6.70 -7.70
C THR A 143 4.15 6.03 -8.98
N LEU A 144 4.56 4.76 -8.91
CA LEU A 144 5.02 4.00 -10.08
C LEU A 144 3.91 3.77 -11.10
N LEU A 145 2.69 3.43 -10.66
CA LEU A 145 1.55 3.24 -11.56
C LEU A 145 1.24 4.52 -12.34
N ILE A 146 1.22 5.67 -11.68
CA ILE A 146 0.95 6.96 -12.34
C ILE A 146 2.01 7.26 -13.41
N ILE A 147 3.30 7.05 -13.10
CA ILE A 147 4.40 7.27 -14.04
C ILE A 147 4.28 6.32 -15.24
N PHE A 148 4.03 5.03 -15.00
CA PHE A 148 3.90 4.02 -16.04
C PHE A 148 2.77 4.35 -17.03
N PHE A 149 1.56 4.64 -16.55
CA PHE A 149 0.45 4.99 -17.43
C PHE A 149 0.68 6.29 -18.19
N SER A 150 1.33 7.28 -17.56
CA SER A 150 1.68 8.54 -18.23
C SER A 150 2.63 8.31 -19.40
N LEU A 151 3.64 7.46 -19.24
CA LEU A 151 4.58 7.10 -20.31
C LEU A 151 3.89 6.31 -21.44
N VAL A 152 2.98 5.39 -21.11
CA VAL A 152 2.20 4.63 -22.09
C VAL A 152 1.34 5.55 -22.95
N ILE A 153 0.63 6.51 -22.33
CA ILE A 153 -0.19 7.49 -23.04
C ILE A 153 0.69 8.34 -23.96
N PHE A 154 1.82 8.82 -23.46
CA PHE A 154 2.75 9.63 -24.25
C PHE A 154 3.31 8.87 -25.46
N TYR A 155 3.69 7.59 -25.25
CA TYR A 155 4.13 6.71 -26.32
C TYR A 155 3.05 6.49 -27.39
N LEU A 156 1.80 6.20 -26.97
CA LEU A 156 0.69 6.01 -27.89
C LEU A 156 0.42 7.27 -28.70
N VAL A 157 0.37 8.44 -28.06
CA VAL A 157 0.17 9.73 -28.73
C VAL A 157 1.28 9.99 -29.75
N LEU A 158 2.55 9.92 -29.35
CA LEU A 158 3.67 10.18 -30.25
C LEU A 158 3.72 9.17 -31.40
N GLY A 159 3.51 7.88 -31.13
CA GLY A 159 3.52 6.85 -32.16
C GLY A 159 2.34 6.95 -33.13
N ILE A 160 1.15 7.32 -32.64
CA ILE A 160 -0.01 7.62 -33.49
C ILE A 160 0.30 8.83 -34.38
N CYS A 161 0.88 9.89 -33.81
CA CYS A 161 1.25 11.09 -34.56
C CYS A 161 2.25 10.79 -35.68
N THR A 162 3.32 10.04 -35.38
CA THR A 162 4.33 9.71 -36.38
C THR A 162 3.75 8.85 -37.50
N LYS A 163 3.00 7.80 -37.17
CA LYS A 163 2.40 6.93 -38.19
C LYS A 163 1.31 7.61 -39.02
N LYS A 164 0.51 8.50 -38.42
CA LYS A 164 -0.51 9.26 -39.15
C LYS A 164 0.08 10.29 -40.10
N PHE A 165 0.99 11.12 -39.61
CA PHE A 165 1.42 12.33 -40.35
C PHE A 165 2.66 12.09 -41.22
N LEU A 166 3.59 11.23 -40.81
CA LEU A 166 4.77 10.93 -41.64
C LEU A 166 4.54 9.77 -42.62
N MET A 167 3.75 8.77 -42.24
CA MET A 167 3.58 7.54 -43.03
C MET A 167 2.19 7.42 -43.69
N GLY A 168 1.27 8.35 -43.44
CA GLY A 168 -0.06 8.36 -44.07
C GLY A 168 -0.96 7.17 -43.71
N ALA A 169 -0.66 6.45 -42.61
CA ALA A 169 -1.40 5.25 -42.24
C ALA A 169 -2.88 5.58 -41.90
N THR A 170 -3.80 4.79 -42.44
CA THR A 170 -5.26 4.93 -42.19
C THR A 170 -5.79 3.64 -41.56
N GLY A 171 -6.74 3.77 -40.61
CA GLY A 171 -7.25 2.63 -39.84
C GLY A 171 -6.45 2.28 -38.58
N VAL A 172 -6.57 1.02 -38.15
CA VAL A 172 -6.06 0.47 -36.87
C VAL A 172 -4.52 0.36 -36.82
N GLU A 173 -3.86 0.36 -37.98
CA GLU A 173 -2.40 0.25 -38.12
C GLU A 173 -1.63 1.49 -37.64
N VAL A 174 -2.38 2.56 -37.36
CA VAL A 174 -1.90 3.81 -36.80
C VAL A 174 -1.36 3.61 -35.37
N ILE A 175 -1.84 2.59 -34.67
CA ILE A 175 -1.38 2.28 -33.32
C ILE A 175 0.04 1.69 -33.40
N PRO A 176 1.02 2.26 -32.70
CA PRO A 176 2.38 1.73 -32.68
C PRO A 176 2.39 0.37 -31.98
N ASN A 177 3.09 -0.62 -32.56
CA ASN A 177 3.19 -1.99 -32.05
C ASN A 177 1.83 -2.67 -31.74
N LEU A 178 0.87 -2.56 -32.67
CA LEU A 178 -0.50 -3.08 -32.51
C LEU A 178 -0.56 -4.53 -32.00
N GLY A 179 0.28 -5.43 -32.53
CA GLY A 179 0.30 -6.85 -32.11
C GLY A 179 0.57 -7.02 -30.61
N PHE A 180 1.50 -6.25 -30.05
CA PHE A 180 1.75 -6.26 -28.61
C PHE A 180 0.51 -5.81 -27.82
N TRP A 181 -0.16 -4.74 -28.24
CA TRP A 181 -1.35 -4.22 -27.55
C TRP A 181 -2.56 -5.14 -27.65
N THR A 182 -2.70 -5.89 -28.74
CA THR A 182 -3.75 -6.89 -28.89
C THR A 182 -3.51 -8.12 -28.03
N ASP A 183 -2.25 -8.46 -27.78
CA ASP A 183 -1.87 -9.62 -26.96
C ASP A 183 -1.87 -9.31 -25.45
N LEU A 184 -1.68 -8.04 -25.09
CA LEU A 184 -1.61 -7.59 -23.69
C LEU A 184 -2.78 -8.05 -22.79
N PRO A 185 -4.07 -8.01 -23.21
CA PRO A 185 -5.18 -8.50 -22.39
C PRO A 185 -5.08 -10.00 -22.07
N ASN A 186 -4.59 -10.81 -23.03
CA ASN A 186 -4.37 -12.24 -22.82
C ASN A 186 -3.22 -12.45 -21.82
N LEU A 187 -2.13 -11.69 -21.97
CA LEU A 187 -1.00 -11.74 -21.03
C LEU A 187 -1.41 -11.34 -19.60
N VAL A 188 -2.24 -10.31 -19.44
CA VAL A 188 -2.75 -9.89 -18.12
C VAL A 188 -3.63 -10.98 -17.51
N LYS A 189 -4.49 -11.60 -18.32
CA LYS A 189 -5.34 -12.72 -17.87
C LYS A 189 -4.51 -13.91 -17.40
N ASP A 190 -3.45 -14.25 -18.14
CA ASP A 190 -2.55 -15.34 -17.80
C ASP A 190 -1.73 -15.04 -16.54
N GLY A 191 -1.23 -13.82 -16.38
CA GLY A 191 -0.53 -13.38 -15.18
C GLY A 191 -1.43 -13.34 -13.93
N TRP A 192 -2.69 -12.95 -14.09
CA TRP A 192 -3.68 -12.99 -13.03
C TRP A 192 -4.03 -14.42 -12.62
N ALA A 193 -4.26 -15.32 -13.60
CA ALA A 193 -4.49 -16.74 -13.35
C ALA A 193 -3.29 -17.38 -12.63
N PHE A 194 -2.07 -17.06 -13.04
CA PHE A 194 -0.84 -17.52 -12.39
C PHE A 194 -0.73 -17.04 -10.93
N SER A 195 -1.12 -15.80 -10.66
CA SER A 195 -1.09 -15.22 -9.31
C SER A 195 -2.12 -15.88 -8.39
N ILE A 196 -3.34 -16.14 -8.87
CA ILE A 196 -4.39 -16.83 -8.09
C ILE A 196 -4.03 -18.30 -7.84
N ASN A 197 -3.35 -18.95 -8.79
CA ASN A 197 -2.91 -20.34 -8.65
C ASN A 197 -1.65 -20.50 -7.77
N GLY A 198 -1.21 -19.45 -7.08
CA GLY A 198 -0.07 -19.48 -6.16
C GLY A 198 1.26 -19.68 -6.87
N PHE A 199 1.46 -19.00 -8.00
CA PHE A 199 2.67 -19.11 -8.84
C PHE A 199 2.91 -20.51 -9.40
N LYS A 200 1.86 -21.33 -9.49
CA LYS A 200 1.89 -22.64 -10.13
C LYS A 200 1.38 -22.50 -11.56
N LEU A 201 2.13 -23.06 -12.51
CA LEU A 201 1.66 -23.16 -13.88
C LEU A 201 0.42 -24.08 -13.91
N PRO A 202 -0.64 -23.73 -14.66
CA PRO A 202 -1.76 -24.63 -14.85
C PRO A 202 -1.23 -25.95 -15.44
N ALA A 203 -1.68 -27.09 -14.90
CA ALA A 203 -1.30 -28.40 -15.42
C ALA A 203 -1.65 -28.43 -16.92
N ARG A 204 -0.64 -28.64 -17.77
CA ARG A 204 -0.81 -28.75 -19.21
C ARG A 204 -1.83 -29.86 -19.44
N GLY A 205 -3.03 -29.51 -19.90
CA GLY A 205 -4.02 -30.51 -20.31
C GLY A 205 -3.40 -31.43 -21.38
N PRO A 206 -3.90 -32.65 -21.55
CA PRO A 206 -3.34 -33.61 -22.51
C PRO A 206 -3.64 -33.14 -23.94
N GLY A 207 -2.84 -32.20 -24.43
CA GLY A 207 -2.77 -31.84 -25.84
C GLY A 207 -1.89 -32.84 -26.59
N PRO A 208 -2.07 -32.98 -27.91
CA PRO A 208 -1.29 -33.92 -28.71
C PRO A 208 0.19 -33.59 -28.61
N VAL A 209 1.01 -34.63 -28.42
CA VAL A 209 2.47 -34.53 -28.33
C VAL A 209 3.02 -34.14 -29.70
N THR A 210 3.06 -32.84 -30.00
CA THR A 210 3.86 -32.33 -31.13
C THR A 210 5.26 -32.02 -30.61
N SER A 211 6.24 -32.67 -31.24
CA SER A 211 7.70 -32.53 -31.25
C SER A 211 8.35 -31.57 -30.22
N PRO A 212 9.46 -31.96 -29.58
CA PRO A 212 10.19 -31.11 -28.63
C PRO A 212 10.57 -29.78 -29.27
N ASP A 213 10.04 -28.68 -28.72
CA ASP A 213 10.45 -27.33 -29.08
C ASP A 213 11.85 -27.09 -28.47
N PRO A 214 12.89 -26.81 -29.29
CA PRO A 214 14.27 -26.68 -28.82
C PRO A 214 14.48 -25.51 -27.84
N ASN A 215 13.48 -24.65 -27.63
CA ASN A 215 13.53 -23.54 -26.68
C ASN A 215 12.77 -23.81 -25.37
N SER A 216 12.42 -25.07 -25.07
CA SER A 216 11.78 -25.40 -23.80
C SER A 216 12.79 -25.42 -22.65
N TYR A 217 12.61 -24.53 -21.68
CA TYR A 217 13.42 -24.42 -20.46
C TYR A 217 13.21 -25.58 -19.47
N ASP A 218 12.47 -26.62 -19.84
CA ASP A 218 12.21 -27.83 -19.02
C ASP A 218 13.40 -28.81 -18.95
N SER A 219 14.63 -28.31 -19.01
CA SER A 219 15.85 -29.12 -18.93
C SER A 219 16.81 -28.58 -17.87
N ILE A 220 16.39 -28.61 -16.60
CA ILE A 220 17.23 -28.71 -15.39
C ILE A 220 16.39 -29.36 -14.28
#